data_AF-A0A6L4SFF3-F1
#
_entry.id   AF-A0A6L4SFF3-F1
#
_cell.length_a   1.000
_cell.length_b   1.000
_cell.length_c   1.000
_cell.angle_alpha   90.00
_cell.angle_beta   90.00
_cell.angle_gamma   90.00
#
_symmetry.space_group_name_H-M   'P 1'
#
loop_
_entity.id
_entity.type
_entity.pdbx_description
1 polymer ?
#
loop_
_entity_poly.entity_id
_entity_poly.type
_entity_poly.pdbx_seq_one_letter_code
_entity_poly.pdbx_strand_id
1 'polypeptide(L)'
;MTDELARARRELAEMDEQWRTTPLQEVLEVQRIIDVACEACRKAENAGLLSRGRLRRAAARTVAEQSELLRRTAPWLKDAAIPGTYAGAAAYRDEASRITLDHVRKPFQERIDRLSGRLAGERFNQRFAERLERNLDAARTLKPRRHRIRHTR
;
A
#
# COMPACT_ATOMS: atom_id res chain seq x y z
N MET A 1 4.57 5.65 -22.88
CA MET A 1 5.07 4.81 -21.77
C MET A 1 5.89 5.59 -20.74
N THR A 2 6.98 6.29 -21.12
CA THR A 2 7.77 7.12 -20.18
C THR A 2 6.96 8.27 -19.58
N ASP A 3 6.18 8.96 -20.41
CA ASP A 3 5.39 10.12 -19.98
C ASP A 3 4.21 9.71 -19.08
N GLU A 4 3.64 8.53 -19.33
CA GLU A 4 2.59 7.94 -18.49
C GLU A 4 3.10 7.54 -17.12
N LEU A 5 4.30 6.95 -17.03
CA LEU A 5 4.95 6.64 -15.77
C LEU A 5 5.29 7.93 -15.00
N ALA A 6 5.80 8.96 -15.69
CA ALA A 6 6.08 10.26 -15.10
C ALA A 6 4.80 10.96 -14.62
N ARG A 7 3.68 10.80 -15.33
CA ARG A 7 2.38 11.32 -14.91
C ARG A 7 1.85 10.57 -13.68
N ALA A 8 1.91 9.24 -13.66
CA ALA A 8 1.48 8.44 -12.52
C ALA A 8 2.29 8.75 -11.24
N ARG A 9 3.60 8.98 -11.36
CA ARG A 9 4.44 9.40 -10.23
C ARG A 9 4.09 10.80 -9.72
N ARG A 10 3.80 11.74 -10.62
CA ARG A 10 3.36 13.09 -10.25
C ARG A 10 2.01 13.08 -9.55
N GLU A 11 1.07 12.30 -10.07
CA GLU A 11 -0.25 12.10 -9.47
C GLU A 11 -0.14 11.58 -8.03
N LEU A 12 0.67 10.54 -7.79
CA LEU A 12 0.89 10.05 -6.42
C LEU A 12 1.53 11.10 -5.51
N ALA A 13 2.50 11.87 -6.01
CA ALA A 13 3.15 12.93 -5.23
C ALA A 13 2.19 14.08 -4.90
N GLU A 14 1.31 14.45 -5.83
CA GLU A 14 0.28 15.46 -5.61
C GLU A 14 -0.74 14.98 -4.57
N MET A 15 -1.16 13.72 -4.63
CA MET A 15 -2.04 13.13 -3.62
C MET A 15 -1.37 13.06 -2.24
N ASP A 16 -0.11 12.65 -2.15
CA ASP A 16 0.64 12.62 -0.88
C ASP A 16 0.72 14.03 -0.24
N GLU A 17 0.86 15.08 -1.05
CA GLU A 17 0.87 16.47 -0.58
C GLU A 17 -0.53 16.95 -0.17
N GLN A 18 -1.57 16.57 -0.91
CA GLN A 18 -2.95 16.81 -0.52
C GLN A 18 -3.29 16.13 0.81
N TRP A 19 -2.85 14.88 1.02
CA TRP A 19 -3.12 14.12 2.24
C TRP A 19 -2.36 14.65 3.47
N ARG A 20 -1.27 15.39 3.27
CA ARG A 20 -0.62 16.13 4.36
C ARG A 20 -1.47 17.27 4.92
N THR A 21 -2.24 17.92 4.06
CA THR A 21 -3.01 19.12 4.42
C THR A 21 -4.47 18.80 4.73
N THR A 22 -5.03 17.81 4.03
CA THR A 22 -6.43 17.43 4.14
C THR A 22 -6.50 15.93 4.48
N PRO A 23 -6.96 15.57 5.69
CA PRO A 23 -7.09 14.17 6.06
C PRO A 23 -8.13 13.47 5.18
N LEU A 24 -7.76 12.28 4.73
CA LEU A 24 -8.55 11.48 3.81
C LEU A 24 -9.89 11.06 4.45
N GLN A 25 -10.98 11.07 3.69
CA GLN A 25 -12.31 10.75 4.20
C GLN A 25 -12.38 9.35 4.83
N GLU A 26 -11.77 8.34 4.21
CA GLU A 26 -11.72 6.97 4.70
C GLU A 26 -10.98 6.90 6.06
N VAL A 27 -9.91 7.67 6.22
CA VAL A 27 -9.19 7.78 7.48
C VAL A 27 -10.06 8.46 8.54
N LEU A 28 -10.77 9.53 8.17
CA LEU A 28 -11.68 10.23 9.08
C LEU A 28 -12.87 9.37 9.53
N GLU A 29 -13.42 8.54 8.63
CA GLU A 29 -14.51 7.62 8.96
C GLU A 29 -14.04 6.53 9.93
N VAL A 30 -12.89 5.90 9.65
CA VAL A 30 -12.27 4.92 10.56
C VAL A 30 -11.96 5.54 11.92
N GLN A 31 -11.34 6.72 11.95
CA GLN A 31 -11.06 7.44 13.19
C GLN A 31 -12.32 7.73 13.98
N ARG A 32 -13.39 8.19 13.32
CA ARG A 32 -14.66 8.52 14.00
C ARG A 32 -15.26 7.30 14.70
N ILE A 33 -15.22 6.12 14.09
CA ILE A 33 -15.71 4.88 14.69
C ILE A 33 -14.88 4.53 15.94
N ILE A 34 -13.55 4.63 15.83
CA ILE A 34 -12.63 4.31 16.93
C ILE A 34 -12.72 5.35 18.06
N ASP A 35 -12.91 6.62 17.74
CA ASP A 35 -13.02 7.73 18.71
C ASP A 35 -14.20 7.54 19.65
N VAL A 36 -15.33 7.02 19.16
CA VAL A 36 -16.49 6.66 20.00
C VAL A 36 -16.11 5.62 21.05
N ALA A 37 -15.33 4.60 20.66
CA ALA A 37 -14.84 3.58 21.58
C ALA A 37 -13.78 4.13 22.56
N CYS A 38 -12.87 4.98 22.08
CA CYS A 38 -11.89 5.69 22.91
C CYS A 38 -12.55 6.51 24.01
N GLU A 39 -13.57 7.30 23.65
CA GLU A 39 -14.31 8.11 24.61
C GLU A 39 -15.02 7.25 25.67
N ALA A 40 -15.64 6.15 25.25
CA ALA A 40 -16.32 5.24 26.17
C ALA A 40 -15.32 4.60 27.16
N CYS A 41 -14.15 4.17 26.67
CA CYS A 41 -13.09 3.63 27.51
C CYS A 41 -12.55 4.69 28.48
N ARG A 42 -12.27 5.90 28.00
CA ARG A 42 -11.81 7.03 28.82
C ARG A 42 -12.82 7.38 29.91
N LYS A 43 -14.11 7.41 29.60
CA LYS A 43 -15.19 7.66 30.58
C LYS A 43 -15.25 6.55 31.63
N ALA A 44 -15.04 5.29 31.25
CA ALA A 44 -15.04 4.15 32.17
C ALA A 44 -13.79 4.08 33.06
N GLU A 45 -12.63 4.49 32.54
CA GLU A 45 -11.37 4.52 33.30
C GLU A 45 -11.34 5.66 34.32
N ASN A 46 -11.85 6.84 33.95
CA ASN A 46 -11.96 8.01 34.83
C ASN A 46 -13.16 7.96 35.79
N ALA A 47 -13.94 6.87 35.76
CA ALA A 47 -15.12 6.73 36.60
C ALA A 47 -14.76 6.52 38.08
N GLY A 48 -15.48 7.21 38.97
CA GLY A 48 -15.42 6.96 40.42
C GLY A 48 -15.87 5.55 40.78
N LEU A 49 -15.49 5.08 41.99
CA LEU A 49 -15.69 3.70 42.46
C LEU A 49 -17.13 3.18 42.29
N LEU A 50 -18.13 4.02 42.58
CA LEU A 50 -19.55 3.65 42.55
C LEU A 50 -20.09 3.40 41.13
N SER A 51 -19.58 4.09 40.11
CA SER A 51 -20.06 4.00 38.71
C SER A 51 -19.16 3.15 37.81
N ARG A 52 -17.93 2.84 38.26
CA ARG A 52 -16.90 2.14 37.49
C ARG A 52 -17.37 0.81 36.89
N GLY A 53 -18.07 -0.02 37.65
CA GLY A 53 -18.55 -1.33 37.17
C GLY A 53 -19.64 -1.25 36.10
N ARG A 54 -20.52 -0.23 36.17
CA ARG A 54 -21.55 0.00 35.14
C ARG A 54 -20.91 0.58 33.88
N LEU A 55 -20.04 1.57 34.04
CA LEU A 55 -19.39 2.26 32.91
C LEU A 55 -18.42 1.34 32.16
N ARG A 56 -17.69 0.44 32.83
CA ARG A 56 -16.87 -0.58 32.17
C ARG A 56 -17.69 -1.52 31.29
N ARG A 57 -18.85 -1.97 31.77
CA ARG A 57 -19.76 -2.83 30.98
C ARG A 57 -20.34 -2.07 29.79
N ALA A 58 -20.69 -0.79 29.97
CA ALA A 58 -21.15 0.06 28.88
C ALA A 58 -20.04 0.26 27.83
N ALA A 59 -18.81 0.58 28.26
CA ALA A 59 -17.67 0.73 27.37
C ALA A 59 -17.36 -0.56 26.60
N ALA A 60 -17.40 -1.72 27.25
CA ALA A 60 -17.21 -3.01 26.58
C ALA A 60 -18.27 -3.27 25.48
N ARG A 61 -19.53 -2.87 25.71
CA ARG A 61 -20.57 -2.95 24.68
C ARG A 61 -20.30 -2.00 23.52
N THR A 62 -19.98 -0.74 23.81
CA THR A 62 -19.63 0.25 22.78
C THR A 62 -18.42 -0.22 21.96
N VAL A 63 -17.37 -0.73 22.60
CA VAL A 63 -16.20 -1.28 21.91
C VAL A 63 -16.58 -2.43 20.97
N ALA A 64 -17.43 -3.35 21.42
CA ALA A 64 -17.90 -4.45 20.58
C ALA A 64 -18.73 -3.97 19.38
N GLU A 65 -19.65 -3.03 19.60
CA GLU A 65 -20.47 -2.42 18.55
C GLU A 65 -19.61 -1.65 17.54
N GLN A 66 -18.66 -0.85 18.00
CA GLN A 66 -17.77 -0.09 17.12
C GLN A 66 -16.79 -1.01 16.37
N SER A 67 -16.35 -2.11 16.98
CA SER A 67 -15.52 -3.12 16.29
C SER A 67 -16.32 -3.79 15.16
N GLU A 68 -17.59 -4.08 15.39
CA GLU A 68 -18.47 -4.64 14.36
C GLU A 68 -18.78 -3.64 13.25
N LEU A 69 -19.00 -2.36 13.60
CA LEU A 69 -19.16 -1.30 12.62
C LEU A 69 -17.87 -1.14 11.78
N LEU A 70 -16.71 -1.16 12.43
CA LEU A 70 -15.42 -1.05 11.75
C LEU A 70 -15.19 -2.21 10.77
N ARG A 71 -15.57 -3.45 11.13
CA ARG A 71 -15.53 -4.60 10.22
C ARG A 71 -16.34 -4.39 8.94
N ARG A 72 -17.46 -3.69 9.02
CA ARG A 72 -18.37 -3.44 7.88
C ARG A 72 -17.88 -2.26 7.04
N THR A 73 -17.42 -1.19 7.67
CA THR A 73 -16.95 0.02 7.00
C THR A 73 -15.58 -0.18 6.35
N ALA A 74 -14.67 -0.88 7.02
CA ALA A 74 -13.30 -1.12 6.57
C ALA A 74 -12.96 -2.63 6.56
N PRO A 75 -13.58 -3.43 5.67
CA PRO A 75 -13.35 -4.88 5.61
C PRO A 75 -11.92 -5.27 5.21
N TRP A 76 -11.15 -4.34 4.63
CA TRP A 76 -9.73 -4.53 4.33
C TRP A 76 -8.82 -4.48 5.57
N LEU A 77 -9.34 -4.02 6.72
CA LEU A 77 -8.59 -3.91 7.96
C LEU A 77 -8.65 -5.26 8.71
N LYS A 78 -7.52 -5.99 8.70
CA LYS A 78 -7.45 -7.38 9.17
C LYS A 78 -7.82 -7.58 10.63
N ASP A 79 -7.43 -6.64 11.49
CA ASP A 79 -7.69 -6.70 12.93
C ASP A 79 -8.65 -5.58 13.33
N ALA A 80 -9.92 -5.72 12.98
CA ALA A 80 -10.96 -4.73 13.28
C ALA A 80 -11.46 -4.78 14.74
N ALA A 81 -10.72 -5.42 15.66
CA ALA A 81 -11.08 -5.53 17.07
C ALA A 81 -10.48 -4.36 17.87
N ILE A 82 -11.32 -3.42 18.27
CA ILE A 82 -10.86 -2.27 19.05
C ILE A 82 -10.53 -2.73 20.49
N PRO A 83 -9.35 -2.37 21.04
CA PRO A 83 -9.01 -2.72 22.41
C PRO A 83 -9.93 -2.06 23.46
N GLY A 84 -10.26 -2.78 24.53
CA GLY A 84 -11.17 -2.33 25.60
C GLY A 84 -10.58 -1.37 26.64
N THR A 85 -9.46 -0.71 26.33
CA THR A 85 -8.79 0.28 27.19
C THR A 85 -8.55 1.54 26.38
N TYR A 86 -8.50 2.71 27.03
CA TYR A 86 -8.26 3.97 26.33
C TYR A 86 -6.90 3.98 25.63
N ALA A 87 -5.83 3.57 26.32
CA ALA A 87 -4.49 3.53 25.73
C ALA A 87 -4.43 2.57 24.52
N GLY A 88 -5.05 1.40 24.62
CA GLY A 88 -5.12 0.45 23.52
C GLY A 88 -5.96 0.98 22.35
N ALA A 89 -7.12 1.57 22.61
CA ALA A 89 -7.97 2.14 21.57
C ALA A 89 -7.31 3.34 20.87
N ALA A 90 -6.58 4.18 21.60
CA ALA A 90 -5.83 5.30 21.04
C ALA A 90 -4.66 4.84 20.17
N ALA A 91 -3.88 3.85 20.62
CA ALA A 91 -2.82 3.27 19.79
C ALA A 91 -3.39 2.60 18.53
N TYR A 92 -4.52 1.91 18.68
CA TYR A 92 -5.22 1.27 17.58
C TYR A 92 -5.78 2.30 16.57
N ARG A 93 -6.24 3.47 17.02
CA ARG A 93 -6.66 4.58 16.15
C ARG A 93 -5.56 5.01 15.20
N ASP A 94 -4.35 5.19 15.72
CA ASP A 94 -3.20 5.63 14.94
C ASP A 94 -2.77 4.54 13.93
N GLU A 95 -2.75 3.29 14.39
CA GLU A 95 -2.43 2.14 13.53
C GLU A 95 -3.47 1.93 12.42
N ALA A 96 -4.76 1.99 12.75
CA ALA A 96 -5.83 1.86 11.79
C ALA A 96 -5.80 2.99 10.75
N SER A 97 -5.45 4.21 11.17
CA SER A 97 -5.28 5.36 10.28
C SER A 97 -4.14 5.12 9.28
N ARG A 98 -3.00 4.60 9.76
CA ARG A 98 -1.85 4.24 8.92
C ARG A 98 -2.19 3.15 7.91
N ILE A 99 -2.82 2.06 8.36
CA ILE A 99 -3.25 0.97 7.49
C ILE A 99 -4.24 1.47 6.42
N THR A 100 -5.15 2.37 6.79
CA THR A 100 -6.13 2.95 5.85
C THR A 100 -5.44 3.81 4.80
N LEU A 101 -4.47 4.63 5.19
CA LEU A 101 -3.67 5.42 4.25
C LEU A 101 -2.90 4.50 3.28
N ASP A 102 -2.25 3.47 3.79
CA ASP A 102 -1.53 2.49 2.96
C ASP A 102 -2.46 1.76 1.99
N HIS A 103 -3.67 1.40 2.44
CA HIS A 103 -4.68 0.77 1.60
C HIS A 103 -5.07 1.65 0.42
N VAL A 104 -5.32 2.94 0.66
CA VAL A 104 -5.72 3.90 -0.36
C VAL A 104 -4.56 4.25 -1.30
N ARG A 105 -3.32 4.25 -0.79
CA ARG A 105 -2.11 4.49 -1.58
C ARG A 105 -1.76 3.33 -2.52
N LYS A 106 -2.07 2.10 -2.10
CA LYS A 106 -1.64 0.86 -2.77
C LYS A 106 -1.98 0.78 -4.27
N PRO A 107 -3.21 1.11 -4.75
CA PRO A 107 -3.54 1.05 -6.18
C PRO A 107 -2.67 1.96 -7.05
N PHE A 108 -2.27 3.13 -6.54
CA PHE A 108 -1.40 4.06 -7.27
C PHE A 108 0.03 3.52 -7.36
N GLN A 109 0.53 2.95 -6.26
CA GLN A 109 1.84 2.31 -6.24
C GLN A 109 1.87 1.11 -7.20
N GLU A 110 0.85 0.26 -7.19
CA GLU A 110 0.74 -0.89 -8.10
C GLU A 110 0.69 -0.46 -9.58
N ARG A 111 0.03 0.67 -9.89
CA ARG A 111 0.02 1.25 -11.24
C ARG A 111 1.42 1.71 -11.66
N ILE A 112 2.16 2.38 -10.77
CA ILE A 112 3.55 2.81 -11.03
C ILE A 112 4.46 1.59 -11.24
N ASP A 113 4.31 0.55 -10.42
CA ASP A 113 5.13 -0.66 -10.50
C ASP A 113 4.87 -1.41 -11.81
N ARG A 114 3.59 -1.55 -12.20
CA ARG A 114 3.19 -2.14 -13.48
C ARG A 114 3.77 -1.37 -14.68
N LEU A 115 3.66 -0.05 -14.69
CA LEU A 115 4.21 0.79 -15.77
C LEU A 115 5.74 0.71 -15.82
N SER A 116 6.39 0.71 -14.65
CA SER A 116 7.84 0.57 -14.54
C SER A 116 8.32 -0.78 -15.08
N GLY A 117 7.61 -1.87 -14.75
CA GLY A 117 7.89 -3.21 -15.26
C GLY A 117 7.75 -3.31 -16.78
N ARG A 118 6.70 -2.72 -17.35
CA ARG A 118 6.51 -2.67 -18.81
C ARG A 118 7.65 -1.92 -19.52
N LEU A 119 8.02 -0.75 -19.01
CA LEU A 119 9.11 0.04 -19.57
C LEU A 119 10.46 -0.67 -19.48
N ALA A 120 10.71 -1.38 -18.37
CA ALA A 120 11.92 -2.20 -18.21
C ALA A 120 11.97 -3.34 -19.24
N GLY A 121 10.85 -4.02 -19.48
CA GLY A 121 10.73 -5.06 -20.51
C GLY A 121 10.95 -4.53 -21.93
N GLU A 122 10.37 -3.38 -22.28
CA GLU A 122 10.59 -2.72 -23.57
C GLU A 122 12.07 -2.38 -23.79
N ARG A 123 12.72 -1.80 -22.77
CA ARG A 123 14.16 -1.47 -22.82
C ARG A 123 15.03 -2.71 -22.95
N PHE A 124 14.65 -3.81 -22.30
CA PHE A 124 15.35 -5.08 -22.43
C PHE A 124 15.23 -5.62 -23.87
N ASN A 125 14.01 -5.65 -24.42
CA ASN A 125 13.75 -6.11 -25.78
C ASN A 125 14.50 -5.27 -26.81
N GLN A 126 14.55 -3.95 -26.63
CA GLN A 126 15.28 -3.05 -27.52
C GLN A 126 16.78 -3.35 -27.51
N ARG A 127 17.40 -3.48 -26.33
CA ARG A 127 18.83 -3.84 -26.21
C ARG A 127 19.13 -5.22 -26.80
N PHE A 128 18.20 -6.16 -26.66
CA PHE A 128 18.34 -7.49 -27.23
C PHE A 128 18.28 -7.45 -28.77
N ALA A 129 17.31 -6.72 -29.33
CA ALA A 129 17.19 -6.50 -30.78
C ALA A 129 18.45 -5.83 -31.35
N GLU A 130 18.93 -4.74 -30.74
CA GLU A 130 20.17 -4.08 -31.16
C GLU A 130 21.38 -5.02 -31.13
N ARG A 131 21.45 -5.92 -30.14
CA ARG A 131 22.53 -6.89 -30.04
C ARG A 131 22.43 -7.97 -31.11
N LEU A 132 21.22 -8.44 -31.42
CA LEU A 132 20.99 -9.37 -32.52
C LEU A 132 21.38 -8.77 -33.86
N GLU A 133 20.98 -7.53 -34.13
CA GLU A 133 21.37 -6.80 -35.35
C GLU A 133 22.88 -6.68 -35.48
N ARG A 134 23.57 -6.24 -34.42
CA ARG A 134 25.05 -6.17 -34.42
C ARG A 134 25.70 -7.52 -34.68
N ASN A 135 25.17 -8.61 -34.11
CA ASN A 135 25.70 -9.96 -34.35
C ASN A 135 25.46 -10.43 -35.78
N LEU A 136 24.30 -10.12 -36.36
CA LEU A 136 23.99 -10.46 -37.76
C LEU A 136 24.89 -9.67 -38.72
N ASP A 137 25.12 -8.39 -38.46
CA ASP A 137 26.03 -7.57 -39.26
C ASP A 137 27.49 -8.03 -39.13
N ALA A 138 27.92 -8.43 -37.93
CA ALA A 138 29.22 -9.06 -37.72
C ALA A 138 29.36 -10.40 -38.47
N ALA A 139 28.30 -11.22 -38.51
CA ALA A 139 28.29 -12.47 -39.26
C ALA A 139 28.32 -12.25 -40.79
N ARG A 140 27.64 -11.20 -41.28
CA ARG A 140 27.66 -10.81 -42.70
C ARG A 140 29.01 -10.27 -43.15
N THR A 141 29.74 -9.60 -42.25
CA THR A 141 31.06 -9.04 -42.53
C THR A 141 32.20 -10.04 -42.32
N LEU A 142 31.94 -11.19 -41.68
CA LEU A 142 32.90 -12.28 -41.53
C LEU A 142 33.17 -12.95 -42.89
N LYS A 143 34.36 -12.76 -43.46
CA LYS A 143 34.79 -13.56 -44.63
C LYS A 143 34.81 -15.05 -44.26
N PRO A 144 34.35 -15.95 -45.14
CA PRO A 144 34.39 -17.38 -44.87
C PRO A 144 35.84 -17.82 -44.62
N ARG A 145 36.12 -18.30 -43.41
CA ARG A 145 37.39 -18.99 -43.11
C ARG A 145 37.39 -20.30 -43.90
N ARG A 146 38.13 -20.31 -45.02
CA ARG A 146 38.47 -21.56 -45.72
C ARG A 146 39.35 -22.39 -44.79
N HIS A 147 38.74 -23.29 -44.02
CA HIS A 147 39.47 -24.34 -43.36
C HIS A 147 39.98 -25.30 -44.43
N ARG A 148 41.28 -25.20 -44.72
CA ARG A 148 41.98 -26.15 -45.58
C ARG A 148 42.14 -27.44 -44.79
N ILE A 149 41.25 -28.40 -45.02
CA ILE A 149 41.38 -29.75 -44.49
C ILE A 149 42.64 -30.35 -45.12
N ARG A 150 43.71 -30.53 -44.32
CA ARG A 150 44.85 -31.35 -44.73
C ARG A 150 44.44 -32.81 -44.51
N HIS A 151 44.23 -33.53 -45.61
CA HIS A 151 44.28 -34.99 -45.56
C HIS A 151 45.74 -35.41 -45.32
N THR A 152 46.03 -35.89 -44.12
CA THR A 152 47.22 -36.68 -43.84
C THR A 152 46.98 -38.07 -44.38
N ARG A 153 47.86 -38.51 -45.29
CA ARG A 153 47.87 -39.84 -45.89
C ARG A 153 48.70 -40.79 -45.03
#